data_AF-A0A1M4S8Z6-F1
#
_entry.id   AF-A0A1M4S8Z6-F1
#
_cell.length_a   1.000
_cell.length_b   1.000
_cell.length_c   1.000
_cell.angle_alpha   90.00
_cell.angle_beta   90.00
_cell.angle_gamma   90.00
#
_symmetry.space_group_name_H-M   'P 1'
#
loop_
_entity.id
_entity.type
_entity.pdbx_description
1 polymer ?
#
loop_
_entity_poly.entity_id
_entity_poly.type
_entity_poly.pdbx_seq_one_letter_code
_entity_poly.pdbx_strand_id
1 'polypeptide(L)'
;MNKRKRSTPAERAKANMNVLKVNEPCELMAFLMTKFSGISRTAAKSLLSKRQVMVDNKITTQYNFELQPGMKVTVSKEKNKKEFTSSLIKLVYEDPYILVVEKREGLLSIGTDKQKERTAHSILNEYVQRSGKQHRVYIVHRLDKDTSGLMVFAKDEKTKFTLQDYWDEIVKDRRYVAALSGEIEKDFGTITSWLKDNKVYVTYSSMSNNGGDKAITHYKTIKRANGYSLVELELETGRKNQIRVHMQDIHHPVLGDVKYGDGNNPLGRLALHAFKLCFYHPVTGDLLEFETPYPSSFKKLFIKQAPVQKEEKSK
;
A
#
# COMPACT_ATOMS: atom_id res chain seq x y z
N MET A 1 37.22 32.36 -1.09
CA MET A 1 36.72 31.17 -1.83
C MET A 1 35.24 30.97 -1.53
N ASN A 2 34.36 31.35 -2.47
CA ASN A 2 32.91 31.23 -2.32
C ASN A 2 32.51 29.75 -2.45
N LYS A 3 32.24 29.06 -1.34
CA LYS A 3 31.67 27.70 -1.37
C LYS A 3 30.25 27.79 -1.94
N ARG A 4 30.07 27.41 -3.21
CA ARG A 4 28.74 27.23 -3.83
C ARG A 4 27.88 26.35 -2.91
N LYS A 5 26.81 26.91 -2.33
CA LYS A 5 25.79 26.15 -1.59
C LYS A 5 25.29 25.03 -2.50
N ARG A 6 25.48 23.77 -2.09
CA ARG A 6 24.91 22.61 -2.79
C ARG A 6 23.40 22.62 -2.55
N SER A 7 22.62 22.60 -3.64
CA SER A 7 21.16 22.51 -3.59
C SER A 7 20.70 21.30 -2.77
N THR A 8 19.65 21.49 -1.98
CA THR A 8 19.01 20.46 -1.16
C THR A 8 18.36 19.38 -2.04
N PRO A 9 18.15 18.15 -1.53
CA PRO A 9 17.37 17.12 -2.23
C PRO A 9 15.94 17.57 -2.59
N ALA A 10 15.31 18.43 -1.78
CA ALA A 10 14.06 19.16 -2.04
C ALA A 10 14.12 19.98 -3.35
N GLU A 11 15.17 20.79 -3.46
CA GLU A 11 15.44 21.61 -4.63
C GLU A 11 15.87 20.77 -5.83
N ARG A 12 16.52 19.61 -5.63
CA ARG A 12 16.89 18.68 -6.71
C ARG A 12 15.72 17.88 -7.27
N ALA A 13 14.77 17.44 -6.44
CA ALA A 13 13.54 16.81 -6.92
C ALA A 13 12.66 17.81 -7.66
N LYS A 14 12.50 19.03 -7.13
CA LYS A 14 11.88 20.16 -7.85
C LYS A 14 12.64 20.53 -9.13
N ALA A 15 13.96 20.34 -9.18
CA ALA A 15 14.76 20.57 -10.39
C ALA A 15 14.64 19.44 -11.43
N ASN A 16 14.39 18.20 -10.98
CA ASN A 16 14.29 17.01 -11.81
C ASN A 16 12.86 16.70 -12.30
N MET A 17 11.85 17.34 -11.71
CA MET A 17 10.45 17.26 -12.13
C MET A 17 9.97 18.64 -12.58
N ASN A 18 9.55 18.74 -13.84
CA ASN A 18 8.84 19.94 -14.29
C ASN A 18 7.38 19.80 -13.84
N VAL A 19 7.02 20.48 -12.76
CA VAL A 19 5.61 20.62 -12.33
C VAL A 19 5.01 21.80 -13.08
N LEU A 20 3.99 21.52 -13.88
CA LEU A 20 3.33 22.48 -14.76
C LEU A 20 1.86 22.58 -14.36
N LYS A 21 1.41 23.80 -14.04
CA LYS A 21 0.00 24.06 -13.76
C LYS A 21 -0.78 24.20 -15.06
N VAL A 22 -1.96 23.60 -15.08
CA VAL A 22 -2.95 23.79 -16.14
C VAL A 22 -3.77 25.03 -15.81
N ASN A 23 -3.74 26.02 -16.70
CA ASN A 23 -4.47 27.28 -16.53
C ASN A 23 -5.74 27.33 -17.39
N GLU A 24 -5.76 26.58 -18.49
CA GLU A 24 -6.86 26.56 -19.47
C GLU A 24 -7.16 25.11 -19.87
N PRO A 25 -8.42 24.79 -20.21
CA PRO A 25 -8.78 23.48 -20.70
C PRO A 25 -8.01 23.12 -21.97
N CYS A 26 -7.35 21.97 -21.99
CA CYS A 26 -6.61 21.51 -23.17
C CYS A 26 -6.35 20.00 -23.11
N GLU A 27 -5.99 19.39 -24.24
CA GLU A 27 -5.51 18.01 -24.25
C GLU A 27 -4.08 17.91 -23.72
N LEU A 28 -3.77 16.82 -23.02
CA LEU A 28 -2.45 16.55 -22.45
C LEU A 28 -1.32 16.61 -23.50
N MET A 29 -1.54 16.12 -24.72
CA MET A 29 -0.56 16.22 -25.81
C MET A 29 -0.27 17.68 -26.18
N ALA A 30 -1.32 18.48 -26.38
CA ALA A 30 -1.19 19.89 -26.73
C ALA A 30 -0.48 20.65 -25.60
N PHE A 31 -0.85 20.37 -24.35
CA PHE A 31 -0.22 20.94 -23.17
C PHE A 31 1.28 20.63 -23.10
N LEU A 32 1.67 19.37 -23.30
CA LEU A 32 3.08 18.95 -23.30
C LEU A 32 3.87 19.62 -24.43
N MET A 33 3.31 19.70 -25.63
CA MET A 33 3.96 20.37 -26.76
C MET A 33 4.14 21.88 -26.54
N THR A 34 3.15 22.55 -25.94
CA THR A 34 3.21 23.99 -25.65
C THR A 34 4.19 24.31 -24.52
N LYS A 35 4.17 23.54 -23.43
CA LYS A 35 5.02 23.81 -22.26
C LYS A 35 6.47 23.36 -22.44
N PHE A 36 6.73 22.38 -23.31
CA PHE A 36 8.07 21.95 -23.69
C PHE A 36 8.37 22.40 -25.13
N SER A 37 8.43 23.72 -25.33
CA SER A 37 8.75 24.35 -26.61
C SER A 37 9.95 23.66 -27.29
N GLY A 38 9.70 23.00 -28.43
CA GLY A 38 10.71 22.26 -29.20
C GLY A 38 10.69 20.74 -29.06
N ILE A 39 9.80 20.15 -28.24
CA ILE A 39 9.62 18.70 -28.22
C ILE A 39 8.82 18.23 -29.46
N SER A 40 9.31 17.19 -30.13
CA SER A 40 8.55 16.56 -31.23
C SER A 40 7.35 15.77 -30.69
N ARG A 41 6.28 15.64 -31.48
CA ARG A 41 5.11 14.82 -31.12
C ARG A 41 5.51 13.38 -30.76
N THR A 42 6.53 12.83 -31.43
CA THR A 42 7.10 11.50 -31.14
C THR A 42 7.79 11.45 -29.78
N ALA A 43 8.53 12.50 -29.41
CA ALA A 43 9.16 12.60 -28.10
C ALA A 43 8.12 12.78 -26.99
N ALA A 44 7.07 13.58 -27.20
CA ALA A 44 5.94 13.70 -26.26
C ALA A 44 5.19 12.37 -26.08
N LYS A 45 4.91 11.65 -27.17
CA LYS A 45 4.38 10.27 -27.10
C LYS A 45 5.32 9.33 -26.34
N SER A 46 6.63 9.50 -26.46
CA SER A 46 7.61 8.71 -25.73
C SER A 46 7.54 8.96 -24.21
N LEU A 47 7.38 10.22 -23.79
CA LEU A 47 7.20 10.55 -22.37
C LEU A 47 5.95 9.87 -21.79
N LEU A 48 4.85 9.91 -22.54
CA LEU A 48 3.58 9.27 -22.17
C LEU A 48 3.71 7.75 -22.13
N SER A 49 4.26 7.11 -23.17
CA SER A 49 4.41 5.65 -23.20
C SER A 49 5.39 5.12 -22.15
N LYS A 50 6.41 5.91 -21.80
CA LYS A 50 7.36 5.61 -20.72
C LYS A 50 6.84 5.95 -19.33
N ARG A 51 5.56 6.31 -19.19
CA ARG A 51 4.92 6.64 -17.89
C ARG A 51 5.64 7.76 -17.14
N GLN A 52 6.25 8.71 -17.86
CA GLN A 52 7.01 9.82 -17.28
C GLN A 52 6.13 11.05 -17.00
N VAL A 53 4.83 10.96 -17.30
CA VAL A 53 3.85 12.03 -17.15
C VAL A 53 2.80 11.62 -16.12
N MET A 54 2.57 12.49 -15.15
CA MET A 54 1.54 12.34 -14.12
C MET A 54 0.60 13.55 -14.17
N VAL A 55 -0.70 13.32 -14.04
CA VAL A 55 -1.72 14.36 -13.86
C VAL A 55 -2.30 14.16 -12.46
N ASP A 56 -2.22 15.17 -11.61
CA ASP A 56 -2.65 15.11 -10.20
C ASP A 56 -2.15 13.85 -9.49
N ASN A 57 -0.84 13.61 -9.61
CA ASN A 57 -0.13 12.47 -9.01
C ASN A 57 -0.51 11.09 -9.57
N LYS A 58 -1.33 11.00 -10.63
CA LYS A 58 -1.67 9.77 -11.32
C LYS A 58 -0.94 9.64 -12.65
N ILE A 59 -0.21 8.53 -12.83
CA ILE A 59 0.46 8.22 -14.11
C ILE A 59 -0.57 8.21 -15.23
N THR A 60 -0.34 9.04 -16.25
CA THR A 60 -1.24 9.19 -17.40
C THR A 60 -0.46 8.92 -18.68
N THR A 61 -0.87 7.90 -19.41
CA THR A 61 -0.25 7.49 -20.70
C THR A 61 -1.11 7.88 -21.90
N GLN A 62 -2.36 8.28 -21.66
CA GLN A 62 -3.31 8.66 -22.69
C GLN A 62 -3.03 10.09 -23.18
N TYR A 63 -2.71 10.23 -24.46
CA TYR A 63 -2.27 11.50 -25.03
C TYR A 63 -3.40 12.55 -25.15
N ASN A 64 -4.64 12.10 -25.35
CA ASN A 64 -5.83 12.94 -25.47
C ASN A 64 -6.59 13.07 -24.14
N PHE A 65 -5.91 12.86 -23.01
CA PHE A 65 -6.49 13.11 -21.70
C PHE A 65 -6.85 14.61 -21.60
N GLU A 66 -8.10 14.92 -21.24
CA GLU A 66 -8.57 16.29 -21.08
C GLU A 66 -8.09 16.86 -19.74
N LEU A 67 -7.26 17.91 -19.83
CA LEU A 67 -6.79 18.65 -18.67
C LEU A 67 -7.76 19.80 -18.37
N GLN A 68 -8.12 19.94 -17.10
CA GLN A 68 -8.93 21.04 -16.59
C GLN A 68 -8.06 22.06 -15.85
N PRO A 69 -8.45 23.35 -15.82
CA PRO A 69 -7.79 24.36 -15.00
C PRO A 69 -7.65 23.91 -13.55
N GLY A 70 -6.47 24.08 -12.97
CA GLY A 70 -6.16 23.66 -11.60
C GLY A 70 -5.45 22.31 -11.49
N MET A 71 -5.54 21.44 -12.51
CA MET A 71 -4.77 20.19 -12.55
C MET A 71 -3.25 20.47 -12.61
N LYS A 72 -2.47 19.56 -12.02
CA LYS A 72 -0.99 19.60 -12.03
C LYS A 72 -0.44 18.50 -12.91
N VAL A 73 0.31 18.88 -13.95
CA VAL A 73 1.04 17.93 -14.80
C VAL A 73 2.51 17.89 -14.38
N THR A 74 2.99 16.71 -14.00
CA THR A 74 4.38 16.48 -13.59
C THR A 74 5.09 15.62 -14.63
N VAL A 75 6.23 16.09 -15.15
CA VAL A 75 7.06 15.33 -16.10
C VAL A 75 8.44 15.05 -15.52
N SER A 76 8.82 13.77 -15.45
CA SER A 76 10.12 13.32 -14.96
C SER A 76 11.21 13.39 -16.03
N LYS A 77 12.36 14.01 -15.73
CA LYS A 77 13.51 14.17 -16.65
C LYS A 77 14.41 12.94 -16.79
N GLU A 78 14.25 11.91 -15.96
CA GLU A 78 15.18 10.77 -15.97
C GLU A 78 15.00 9.87 -17.22
N LYS A 79 15.99 9.86 -18.10
CA LYS A 79 16.08 8.90 -19.22
C LYS A 79 16.32 7.50 -18.65
N ASN A 80 15.45 6.56 -19.01
CA ASN A 80 15.47 5.13 -18.69
C ASN A 80 15.00 4.74 -17.28
N LYS A 81 13.68 4.72 -17.07
CA LYS A 81 13.10 3.70 -16.19
C LYS A 81 12.70 2.51 -17.05
N LYS A 82 13.47 1.41 -16.96
CA LYS A 82 12.92 0.09 -17.30
C LYS A 82 11.66 -0.07 -16.46
N GLU A 83 10.54 -0.40 -17.11
CA GLU A 83 9.25 -0.60 -16.44
C GLU A 83 9.45 -1.57 -15.26
N PHE A 84 8.97 -1.20 -14.07
CA PHE A 84 9.07 -2.09 -12.91
C PHE A 84 8.13 -3.27 -13.12
N THR A 85 8.71 -4.46 -13.27
CA THR A 85 7.96 -5.71 -13.42
C THR A 85 8.32 -6.66 -12.27
N SER A 86 7.29 -7.09 -11.55
CA SER A 86 7.39 -8.08 -10.48
C SER A 86 6.06 -8.81 -10.34
N SER A 87 6.11 -10.12 -10.13
CA SER A 87 4.92 -10.94 -9.84
C SER A 87 4.48 -10.87 -8.38
N LEU A 88 5.29 -10.26 -7.52
CA LEU A 88 5.10 -10.20 -6.06
C LEU A 88 4.78 -8.79 -5.55
N ILE A 89 5.07 -7.76 -6.35
CA ILE A 89 4.88 -6.36 -6.00
C ILE A 89 4.39 -5.61 -7.22
N LYS A 90 3.38 -4.77 -7.05
CA LYS A 90 2.95 -3.80 -8.04
C LYS A 90 3.30 -2.40 -7.57
N LEU A 91 3.95 -1.61 -8.43
CA LEU A 91 4.23 -0.21 -8.14
C LEU A 91 2.96 0.61 -8.35
N VAL A 92 2.51 1.30 -7.29
CA VAL A 92 1.29 2.13 -7.29
C VAL A 92 1.63 3.58 -7.53
N TYR A 93 2.68 4.08 -6.86
CA TYR A 93 3.16 5.45 -6.98
C TYR A 93 4.66 5.52 -6.72
N GLU A 94 5.32 6.45 -7.40
CA GLU A 94 6.73 6.74 -7.19
C GLU A 94 7.04 8.20 -7.48
N ASP A 95 7.80 8.82 -6.59
CA ASP A 95 8.44 10.10 -6.80
C ASP A 95 9.91 10.03 -6.32
N PRO A 96 10.65 11.16 -6.19
CA PRO A 96 12.03 11.14 -5.72
C PRO A 96 12.22 10.71 -4.26
N TYR A 97 11.18 10.78 -3.42
CA TYR A 97 11.25 10.57 -1.96
C TYR A 97 10.59 9.28 -1.49
N ILE A 98 9.51 8.86 -2.15
CA ILE A 98 8.72 7.71 -1.70
C ILE A 98 8.37 6.76 -2.84
N LEU A 99 8.10 5.51 -2.45
CA LEU A 99 7.46 4.49 -3.27
C LEU A 99 6.23 4.00 -2.53
N VAL A 100 5.09 3.93 -3.22
CA VAL A 100 3.91 3.21 -2.74
C VAL A 100 3.70 1.99 -3.62
N VAL A 101 3.53 0.84 -2.98
CA VAL A 101 3.46 -0.45 -3.64
C VAL A 101 2.33 -1.29 -3.08
N GLU A 102 1.81 -2.20 -3.89
CA GLU A 102 0.90 -3.24 -3.47
C GLU A 102 1.70 -4.55 -3.36
N LYS A 103 1.89 -5.04 -2.13
CA LYS A 103 2.59 -6.29 -1.82
C LYS A 103 1.64 -7.47 -1.95
N ARG A 104 2.06 -8.55 -2.61
CA ARG A 104 1.33 -9.81 -2.63
C ARG A 104 1.43 -10.55 -1.28
N GLU A 105 0.48 -11.44 -1.01
CA GLU A 105 0.59 -12.44 0.06
C GLU A 105 1.81 -13.35 -0.11
N GLY A 106 2.32 -13.91 0.98
CA GLY A 106 3.48 -14.81 0.99
C GLY A 106 4.83 -14.11 0.85
N LEU A 107 4.87 -12.79 0.59
CA LEU A 107 6.10 -12.02 0.49
C LEU A 107 6.41 -11.31 1.82
N LEU A 108 7.60 -11.53 2.39
CA LEU A 108 8.06 -10.79 3.56
C LEU A 108 8.30 -9.31 3.21
N SER A 109 7.85 -8.40 4.08
CA SER A 109 8.18 -6.97 3.99
C SER A 109 9.69 -6.73 4.11
N ILE A 110 10.29 -7.34 5.13
CA ILE A 110 11.72 -7.36 5.43
C ILE A 110 12.11 -8.73 5.94
N GLY A 111 13.33 -9.16 5.61
CA GLY A 111 13.91 -10.41 6.10
C GLY A 111 14.82 -10.15 7.30
N THR A 112 15.22 -11.23 7.95
CA THR A 112 16.36 -11.21 8.90
C THR A 112 17.67 -11.48 8.15
N ASP A 113 18.81 -11.15 8.74
CA ASP A 113 20.15 -11.36 8.12
C ASP A 113 20.42 -12.82 7.71
N LYS A 114 19.65 -13.77 8.25
CA LYS A 114 19.75 -15.21 7.98
C LYS A 114 18.83 -15.70 6.87
N GLN A 115 17.93 -14.88 6.33
CA GLN A 115 16.94 -15.29 5.32
C GLN A 115 17.43 -14.99 3.91
N LYS A 116 17.54 -16.06 3.10
CA LYS A 116 17.85 -15.98 1.65
C LYS A 116 16.63 -15.64 0.77
N GLU A 117 15.42 -15.63 1.34
CA GLU A 117 14.19 -15.34 0.59
C GLU A 117 14.14 -13.89 0.10
N ARG A 118 13.61 -13.66 -1.11
CA ARG A 118 13.31 -12.30 -1.58
C ARG A 118 12.25 -11.66 -0.70
N THR A 119 12.46 -10.38 -0.41
CA THR A 119 11.57 -9.52 0.39
C THR A 119 11.09 -8.34 -0.44
N ALA A 120 10.01 -7.69 -0.01
CA ALA A 120 9.52 -6.47 -0.62
C ALA A 120 10.64 -5.42 -0.69
N HIS A 121 11.35 -5.23 0.42
CA HIS A 121 12.52 -4.37 0.50
C HIS A 121 13.59 -4.74 -0.54
N SER A 122 14.02 -6.00 -0.62
CA SER A 122 15.08 -6.39 -1.57
C SER A 122 14.71 -6.17 -3.03
N ILE A 123 13.44 -6.43 -3.40
CA ILE A 123 12.96 -6.28 -4.78
C ILE A 123 12.95 -4.79 -5.16
N LEU A 124 12.47 -3.93 -4.25
CA LEU A 124 12.42 -2.49 -4.48
C LEU A 124 13.81 -1.85 -4.43
N ASN A 125 14.70 -2.37 -3.59
CA ASN A 125 16.08 -1.92 -3.52
C ASN A 125 16.82 -2.21 -4.83
N GLU A 126 16.69 -3.43 -5.38
CA GLU A 126 17.22 -3.77 -6.70
C GLU A 126 16.65 -2.84 -7.78
N TYR A 127 15.35 -2.55 -7.72
CA TYR A 127 14.70 -1.65 -8.67
C TYR A 127 15.32 -0.24 -8.67
N VAL A 128 15.44 0.42 -7.52
CA VAL A 128 15.99 1.78 -7.48
C VAL A 128 17.49 1.82 -7.80
N GLN A 129 18.22 0.75 -7.51
CA GLN A 129 19.64 0.61 -7.83
C GLN A 129 19.92 0.53 -9.33
N ARG A 130 18.92 0.21 -10.17
CA ARG A 130 19.04 0.27 -11.63
C ARG A 130 19.34 1.67 -12.14
N SER A 131 18.91 2.71 -11.42
CA SER A 131 19.23 4.11 -11.71
C SER A 131 20.52 4.60 -11.04
N GLY A 132 21.18 3.77 -10.22
CA GLY A 132 22.44 4.08 -9.56
C GLY A 132 22.65 3.26 -8.27
N LYS A 133 23.85 2.66 -8.12
CA LYS A 133 24.17 1.75 -7.00
C LYS A 133 24.01 2.36 -5.61
N GLN A 134 24.13 3.68 -5.50
CA GLN A 134 23.94 4.45 -4.27
C GLN A 134 22.48 4.59 -3.84
N HIS A 135 21.53 4.42 -4.77
CA HIS A 135 20.11 4.52 -4.44
C HIS A 135 19.67 3.32 -3.63
N ARG A 136 18.78 3.57 -2.69
CA ARG A 136 18.25 2.57 -1.80
C ARG A 136 16.88 2.96 -1.32
N VAL A 137 16.10 1.96 -0.94
CA VAL A 137 14.81 2.17 -0.28
C VAL A 137 14.97 1.89 1.20
N TYR A 138 14.10 2.49 2.01
CA TYR A 138 14.08 2.33 3.45
C TYR A 138 12.66 2.00 3.90
N ILE A 139 12.59 1.09 4.85
CA ILE A 139 11.34 0.62 5.42
C ILE A 139 10.89 1.59 6.49
N VAL A 140 9.64 2.05 6.38
CA VAL A 140 9.02 2.96 7.35
C VAL A 140 7.84 2.28 8.07
N HIS A 141 7.23 1.27 7.45
CA HIS A 141 6.27 0.37 8.08
C HIS A 141 6.30 -1.02 7.44
N ARG A 142 5.55 -1.97 8.02
CA ARG A 142 5.56 -3.37 7.59
C ARG A 142 4.15 -3.95 7.53
N LEU A 143 3.94 -4.85 6.58
CA LEU A 143 2.87 -5.84 6.59
C LEU A 143 3.42 -7.22 6.98
N ASP A 144 2.59 -8.08 7.56
CA ASP A 144 2.94 -9.49 7.78
C ASP A 144 3.18 -10.21 6.44
N LYS A 145 3.92 -11.34 6.48
CA LYS A 145 4.28 -12.12 5.28
C LYS A 145 3.06 -12.41 4.41
N ASP A 146 1.98 -12.90 5.03
CA ASP A 146 0.78 -13.38 4.33
C ASP A 146 -0.29 -12.31 4.13
N THR A 147 -0.11 -11.11 4.72
CA THR A 147 -0.99 -9.97 4.45
C THR A 147 -0.63 -9.34 3.12
N SER A 148 -1.59 -9.15 2.22
CA SER A 148 -1.37 -8.40 0.98
C SER A 148 -1.77 -6.93 1.13
N GLY A 149 -1.39 -6.08 0.18
CA GLY A 149 -1.88 -4.70 0.09
C GLY A 149 -0.82 -3.61 0.16
N LEU A 150 -1.27 -2.39 0.40
CA LEU A 150 -0.51 -1.15 0.29
C LEU A 150 0.63 -1.02 1.31
N MET A 151 1.78 -0.59 0.82
CA MET A 151 2.95 -0.25 1.61
C MET A 151 3.63 1.01 1.06
N VAL A 152 4.27 1.78 1.94
CA VAL A 152 5.10 2.94 1.58
C VAL A 152 6.54 2.68 2.02
N PHE A 153 7.48 3.07 1.16
CA PHE A 153 8.92 3.04 1.40
C PHE A 153 9.48 4.43 1.14
N ALA A 154 10.50 4.82 1.92
CA ALA A 154 11.28 6.03 1.65
C ALA A 154 12.43 5.71 0.67
N LYS A 155 12.89 6.69 -0.09
CA LYS A 155 14.02 6.60 -1.04
C LYS A 155 15.28 7.32 -0.55
N ASP A 156 15.20 7.98 0.59
CA ASP A 156 16.31 8.65 1.26
C ASP A 156 16.15 8.63 2.79
N GLU A 157 17.26 8.86 3.50
CA GLU A 157 17.29 8.76 4.97
C GLU A 157 16.48 9.84 5.67
N LYS A 158 16.46 11.06 5.12
CA LYS A 158 15.68 12.14 5.72
C LYS A 158 14.21 11.79 5.68
N THR A 159 13.71 11.37 4.53
CA THR A 159 12.33 10.91 4.36
C THR A 159 12.01 9.70 5.25
N LYS A 160 12.95 8.75 5.39
CA LYS A 160 12.81 7.62 6.31
C LYS A 160 12.59 8.10 7.75
N PHE A 161 13.49 8.93 8.28
CA PHE A 161 13.40 9.41 9.66
C PHE A 161 12.13 10.23 9.87
N THR A 162 11.78 11.13 8.94
CA THR A 162 10.51 11.87 9.01
C THR A 162 9.30 10.94 9.09
N LEU A 163 9.23 9.91 8.24
CA LEU A 163 8.11 8.96 8.29
C LEU A 163 8.12 8.09 9.55
N GLN A 164 9.28 7.69 10.07
CA GLN A 164 9.37 6.83 11.25
C GLN A 164 9.07 7.59 12.55
N ASP A 165 9.64 8.79 12.70
CA ASP A 165 9.55 9.58 13.93
C ASP A 165 8.18 10.26 14.09
N TYR A 166 7.54 10.61 12.98
CA TYR A 166 6.24 11.30 12.94
C TYR A 166 5.15 10.44 12.31
N TRP A 167 5.26 9.12 12.39
CA TRP A 167 4.34 8.19 11.71
C TRP A 167 2.87 8.46 12.05
N ASP A 168 2.56 8.59 13.34
CA ASP A 168 1.18 8.77 13.82
C ASP A 168 0.62 10.17 13.47
N GLU A 169 1.49 11.16 13.27
CA GLU A 169 1.09 12.50 12.81
C GLU A 169 0.89 12.54 11.29
N ILE A 170 1.74 11.85 10.53
CA ILE A 170 1.75 11.86 9.07
C ILE A 170 0.65 10.96 8.49
N VAL A 171 0.45 9.78 9.07
CA VAL A 171 -0.50 8.79 8.55
C VAL A 171 -1.89 9.06 9.13
N LYS A 172 -2.85 9.27 8.24
CA LYS A 172 -4.22 9.67 8.59
C LYS A 172 -5.22 8.55 8.47
N ASP A 173 -4.98 7.60 7.57
CA ASP A 173 -5.89 6.47 7.40
C ASP A 173 -5.12 5.22 6.98
N ARG A 174 -5.43 4.09 7.62
CA ARG A 174 -4.94 2.76 7.28
C ARG A 174 -6.12 1.81 7.39
N ARG A 175 -6.60 1.32 6.25
CA ARG A 175 -7.72 0.38 6.23
C ARG A 175 -7.39 -0.94 5.59
N TYR A 176 -8.02 -1.95 6.14
CA TYR A 176 -7.90 -3.34 5.75
C TYR A 176 -9.28 -3.89 5.41
N VAL A 177 -9.32 -4.86 4.52
CA VAL A 177 -10.47 -5.75 4.36
C VAL A 177 -10.02 -7.14 4.81
N ALA A 178 -10.85 -7.77 5.64
CA ALA A 178 -10.67 -9.15 6.04
C ALA A 178 -11.93 -9.98 5.78
N ALA A 179 -11.74 -11.27 5.46
CA ALA A 179 -12.81 -12.26 5.55
C ALA A 179 -12.59 -13.08 6.83
N LEU A 180 -13.63 -13.14 7.66
CA LEU A 180 -13.58 -13.71 9.00
C LEU A 180 -14.48 -14.94 9.10
N SER A 181 -14.11 -15.86 9.98
CA SER A 181 -14.94 -17.00 10.34
C SER A 181 -16.15 -16.55 11.18
N GLY A 182 -17.33 -17.09 10.88
CA GLY A 182 -18.58 -16.75 11.55
C GLY A 182 -19.22 -15.45 11.06
N GLU A 183 -20.44 -15.21 11.54
CA GLU A 183 -21.22 -14.01 11.26
C GLU A 183 -21.20 -13.08 12.47
N ILE A 184 -20.48 -11.95 12.38
CA ILE A 184 -20.39 -10.97 13.48
C ILE A 184 -21.74 -10.30 13.64
N GLU A 185 -22.40 -10.43 14.79
CA GLU A 185 -23.73 -9.83 15.00
C GLU A 185 -23.72 -8.29 14.84
N LYS A 186 -22.68 -7.62 15.35
CA LYS A 186 -22.56 -6.16 15.33
C LYS A 186 -22.09 -5.62 13.98
N ASP A 187 -22.69 -4.53 13.51
CA ASP A 187 -22.29 -3.88 12.26
C ASP A 187 -21.02 -3.04 12.38
N PHE A 188 -20.70 -2.58 13.58
CA PHE A 188 -19.47 -1.83 13.86
C PHE A 188 -19.05 -2.00 15.31
N GLY A 189 -17.77 -1.74 15.58
CA GLY A 189 -17.24 -1.74 16.94
C GLY A 189 -15.78 -1.34 17.00
N THR A 190 -15.27 -1.24 18.24
CA THR A 190 -13.89 -0.93 18.53
C THR A 190 -13.34 -1.99 19.47
N ILE A 191 -12.15 -2.50 19.17
CA ILE A 191 -11.43 -3.46 20.01
C ILE A 191 -10.16 -2.77 20.48
N THR A 192 -10.02 -2.68 21.80
CA THR A 192 -8.86 -2.09 22.47
C THR A 192 -8.27 -3.11 23.42
N SER A 193 -7.00 -3.45 23.21
CA SER A 193 -6.26 -4.36 24.08
C SER A 193 -4.77 -3.98 24.14
N TRP A 194 -4.03 -4.59 25.06
CA TRP A 194 -2.58 -4.48 25.16
C TRP A 194 -1.93 -5.74 24.57
N LEU A 195 -1.14 -5.58 23.51
CA LEU A 195 -0.52 -6.69 22.79
C LEU A 195 0.91 -6.91 23.24
N LYS A 196 1.27 -8.16 23.50
CA LYS A 196 2.61 -8.56 23.93
C LYS A 196 3.01 -9.89 23.32
N ASP A 197 4.29 -10.07 23.01
CA ASP A 197 4.81 -11.36 22.58
C ASP A 197 5.12 -12.25 23.80
N ASN A 198 4.76 -13.53 23.72
CA ASN A 198 5.17 -14.53 24.71
C ASN A 198 6.60 -15.05 24.41
N LYS A 199 7.11 -15.95 25.26
CA LYS A 199 8.45 -16.55 25.12
C LYS A 199 8.67 -17.31 23.79
N VAL A 200 7.60 -17.65 23.07
CA VAL A 200 7.62 -18.36 21.77
C VAL A 200 7.28 -17.40 20.62
N TYR A 201 7.34 -16.08 20.82
CA TYR A 201 7.07 -15.04 19.81
C TYR A 201 5.64 -15.08 19.23
N VAL A 202 4.69 -15.59 20.01
CA VAL A 202 3.25 -15.48 19.77
C VAL A 202 2.73 -14.24 20.45
N THR A 203 2.20 -13.31 19.65
CA THR A 203 1.52 -12.11 20.14
C THR A 203 0.19 -12.53 20.77
N TYR A 204 -0.09 -12.11 21.99
CA TYR A 204 -1.35 -12.30 22.69
C TYR A 204 -1.87 -10.95 23.21
N SER A 205 -3.16 -10.88 23.52
CA SER A 205 -3.84 -9.70 24.03
C SER A 205 -4.05 -9.77 25.54
N SER A 206 -4.22 -8.59 26.15
CA SER A 206 -4.62 -8.40 27.54
C SER A 206 -5.56 -7.21 27.64
N MET A 207 -6.65 -7.36 28.40
CA MET A 207 -7.60 -6.26 28.64
C MET A 207 -7.00 -5.17 29.54
N SER A 208 -6.07 -5.54 30.43
CA SER A 208 -5.34 -4.61 31.30
C SER A 208 -3.91 -4.39 30.81
N ASN A 209 -3.32 -3.24 31.16
CA ASN A 209 -1.93 -2.94 30.83
C ASN A 209 -0.99 -3.91 31.56
N ASN A 210 -0.38 -4.81 30.79
CA ASN A 210 0.58 -5.82 31.25
C ASN A 210 2.02 -5.50 30.80
N GLY A 211 2.27 -4.22 30.49
CA GLY A 211 3.50 -3.76 29.83
C GLY A 211 3.60 -4.17 28.35
N GLY A 212 2.47 -4.49 27.72
CA GLY A 212 2.37 -4.64 26.27
C GLY A 212 2.23 -3.28 25.57
N ASP A 213 2.04 -3.31 24.25
CA ASP A 213 1.75 -2.11 23.47
C ASP A 213 0.23 -1.96 23.29
N LYS A 214 -0.29 -0.75 23.55
CA LYS A 214 -1.70 -0.46 23.31
C LYS A 214 -2.03 -0.63 21.82
N ALA A 215 -3.10 -1.37 21.56
CA ALA A 215 -3.62 -1.66 20.24
C ALA A 215 -5.10 -1.31 20.15
N ILE A 216 -5.48 -0.56 19.11
CA ILE A 216 -6.86 -0.12 18.87
C ILE A 216 -7.21 -0.37 17.41
N THR A 217 -8.29 -1.14 17.19
CA THR A 217 -8.83 -1.47 15.88
C THR A 217 -10.32 -1.17 15.85
N HIS A 218 -10.75 -0.36 14.89
CA HIS A 218 -12.17 -0.20 14.57
C HIS A 218 -12.55 -1.17 13.46
N TYR A 219 -13.77 -1.68 13.49
CA TYR A 219 -14.28 -2.55 12.44
C TYR A 219 -15.68 -2.13 12.01
N LYS A 220 -15.99 -2.39 10.75
CA LYS A 220 -17.31 -2.25 10.15
C LYS A 220 -17.61 -3.46 9.26
N THR A 221 -18.70 -4.14 9.53
CA THR A 221 -19.14 -5.29 8.74
C THR A 221 -19.70 -4.82 7.40
N ILE A 222 -19.10 -5.29 6.31
CA ILE A 222 -19.50 -4.99 4.93
C ILE A 222 -20.59 -5.96 4.47
N LYS A 223 -20.40 -7.26 4.74
CA LYS A 223 -21.30 -8.31 4.27
C LYS A 223 -21.20 -9.56 5.15
N ARG A 224 -22.32 -10.26 5.32
CA ARG A 224 -22.42 -11.58 5.95
C ARG A 224 -23.03 -12.56 4.96
N ALA A 225 -22.43 -13.74 4.82
CA ALA A 225 -22.99 -14.84 4.03
C ALA A 225 -22.18 -16.11 4.27
N ASN A 226 -22.84 -17.26 4.10
CA ASN A 226 -22.19 -18.58 4.12
C ASN A 226 -21.41 -18.86 5.41
N GLY A 227 -21.81 -18.29 6.55
CA GLY A 227 -21.10 -18.44 7.81
C GLY A 227 -19.80 -17.62 7.91
N TYR A 228 -19.66 -16.58 7.08
CA TYR A 228 -18.49 -15.69 7.05
C TYR A 228 -18.91 -14.22 7.14
N SER A 229 -17.98 -13.38 7.60
CA SER A 229 -18.11 -11.93 7.61
C SER A 229 -17.02 -11.26 6.79
N LEU A 230 -17.39 -10.38 5.86
CA LEU A 230 -16.47 -9.47 5.19
C LEU A 230 -16.46 -8.17 5.98
N VAL A 231 -15.29 -7.76 6.45
CA VAL A 231 -15.15 -6.66 7.41
C VAL A 231 -14.10 -5.68 6.93
N GLU A 232 -14.44 -4.40 7.00
CA GLU A 232 -13.49 -3.29 6.89
C GLU A 232 -12.90 -3.01 8.27
N LEU A 233 -11.58 -2.88 8.38
CA LEU A 233 -10.90 -2.55 9.62
C LEU A 233 -10.08 -1.28 9.46
N GLU A 234 -10.21 -0.37 10.39
CA GLU A 234 -9.44 0.87 10.47
C GLU A 234 -8.49 0.81 11.67
N LEU A 235 -7.22 1.11 11.43
CA LEU A 235 -6.15 1.02 12.41
C LEU A 235 -5.72 2.38 12.96
N GLU A 236 -6.11 2.66 14.20
CA GLU A 236 -5.55 3.77 14.98
C GLU A 236 -4.07 3.47 15.34
N THR A 237 -3.76 2.23 15.72
CA THR A 237 -2.39 1.77 16.02
C THR A 237 -1.92 0.69 15.05
N GLY A 238 -0.60 0.53 14.88
CA GLY A 238 0.00 -0.46 13.97
C GLY A 238 0.88 -1.51 14.67
N ARG A 239 0.31 -2.37 15.52
CA ARG A 239 1.06 -3.41 16.24
C ARG A 239 1.17 -4.71 15.44
N LYS A 240 2.21 -5.50 15.73
CA LYS A 240 2.45 -6.82 15.11
C LYS A 240 1.24 -7.74 15.32
N ASN A 241 0.76 -8.38 14.25
CA ASN A 241 -0.42 -9.26 14.25
C ASN A 241 -1.72 -8.64 14.83
N GLN A 242 -1.82 -7.31 14.95
CA GLN A 242 -2.90 -6.65 15.70
C GLN A 242 -4.31 -7.08 15.27
N ILE A 243 -4.62 -6.99 13.98
CA ILE A 243 -5.93 -7.38 13.44
C ILE A 243 -6.21 -8.85 13.74
N ARG A 244 -5.22 -9.71 13.55
CA ARG A 244 -5.36 -11.16 13.68
C ARG A 244 -5.71 -11.56 15.12
N VAL A 245 -5.00 -10.98 16.09
CA VAL A 245 -5.28 -11.19 17.51
C VAL A 245 -6.64 -10.60 17.90
N HIS A 246 -6.93 -9.34 17.54
CA HIS A 246 -8.21 -8.71 17.89
C HIS A 246 -9.42 -9.45 17.33
N MET A 247 -9.33 -9.94 16.08
CA MET A 247 -10.42 -10.72 15.47
C MET A 247 -10.58 -12.09 16.13
N GLN A 248 -9.49 -12.71 16.60
CA GLN A 248 -9.55 -13.91 17.42
C GLN A 248 -10.21 -13.63 18.79
N ASP A 249 -9.88 -12.51 19.44
CA ASP A 249 -10.41 -12.14 20.76
C ASP A 249 -11.93 -12.01 20.77
N ILE A 250 -12.53 -11.60 19.65
CA ILE A 250 -13.99 -11.52 19.49
C ILE A 250 -14.60 -12.79 18.90
N HIS A 251 -13.86 -13.90 18.85
CA HIS A 251 -14.28 -15.20 18.32
C HIS A 251 -14.61 -15.24 16.82
N HIS A 252 -14.05 -14.31 16.04
CA HIS A 252 -14.23 -14.23 14.60
C HIS A 252 -12.87 -14.13 13.88
N PRO A 253 -12.01 -15.16 13.99
CA PRO A 253 -10.65 -15.06 13.47
C PRO A 253 -10.61 -14.93 11.95
N VAL A 254 -9.50 -14.39 11.44
CA VAL A 254 -9.27 -14.21 10.01
C VAL A 254 -9.15 -15.57 9.32
N LEU A 255 -9.86 -15.77 8.21
CA LEU A 255 -9.79 -17.01 7.43
C LEU A 255 -8.36 -17.26 6.90
N GLY A 256 -7.94 -18.51 6.95
CA GLY A 256 -6.60 -18.94 6.53
C GLY A 256 -5.47 -18.49 7.46
N ASP A 257 -5.79 -17.97 8.65
CA ASP A 257 -4.79 -17.67 9.67
C ASP A 257 -4.32 -18.95 10.38
N VAL A 258 -3.10 -19.39 10.08
CA VAL A 258 -2.51 -20.61 10.67
C VAL A 258 -2.23 -20.46 12.16
N LYS A 259 -2.06 -19.21 12.67
CA LYS A 259 -1.58 -18.95 14.03
C LYS A 259 -2.71 -18.56 14.99
N TYR A 260 -3.65 -17.75 14.51
CA TYR A 260 -4.77 -17.22 15.30
C TYR A 260 -6.13 -17.69 14.81
N GLY A 261 -6.16 -18.52 13.76
CA GLY A 261 -7.39 -19.05 13.18
C GLY A 261 -7.92 -20.31 13.84
N ASP A 262 -9.07 -20.74 13.33
CA ASP A 262 -9.82 -21.93 13.71
C ASP A 262 -9.60 -23.11 12.74
N GLY A 263 -8.65 -22.97 11.81
CA GLY A 263 -8.37 -23.95 10.75
C GLY A 263 -9.19 -23.75 9.48
N ASN A 264 -10.19 -22.85 9.46
CA ASN A 264 -11.00 -22.58 8.27
C ASN A 264 -10.19 -21.80 7.22
N ASN A 265 -9.88 -22.44 6.09
CA ASN A 265 -8.99 -21.90 5.06
C ASN A 265 -9.53 -22.11 3.63
N PRO A 266 -10.71 -21.55 3.29
CA PRO A 266 -11.33 -21.78 1.98
C PRO A 266 -10.57 -21.12 0.82
N LEU A 267 -9.65 -20.19 1.13
CA LEU A 267 -8.87 -19.46 0.13
C LEU A 267 -7.44 -19.98 -0.03
N GLY A 268 -6.98 -20.90 0.83
CA GLY A 268 -5.59 -21.36 0.85
C GLY A 268 -4.57 -20.27 1.23
N ARG A 269 -5.03 -19.15 1.82
CA ARG A 269 -4.21 -17.99 2.21
C ARG A 269 -4.88 -17.19 3.31
N LEU A 270 -4.10 -16.36 4.00
CA LEU A 270 -4.62 -15.35 4.90
C LEU A 270 -5.54 -14.38 4.15
N ALA A 271 -6.78 -14.28 4.61
CA ALA A 271 -7.80 -13.40 4.06
C ALA A 271 -7.74 -12.00 4.66
N LEU A 272 -6.57 -11.35 4.57
CA LEU A 272 -6.32 -9.99 5.06
C LEU A 272 -5.62 -9.15 3.98
N HIS A 273 -6.15 -7.97 3.68
CA HIS A 273 -5.63 -7.07 2.66
C HIS A 273 -5.65 -5.60 3.11
N ALA A 274 -4.49 -4.93 3.12
CA ALA A 274 -4.36 -3.50 3.36
C ALA A 274 -4.78 -2.73 2.10
N PHE A 275 -6.04 -2.31 2.02
CA PHE A 275 -6.62 -1.80 0.79
C PHE A 275 -6.52 -0.27 0.67
N LYS A 276 -6.40 0.46 1.78
CA LYS A 276 -6.33 1.93 1.79
C LYS A 276 -5.21 2.45 2.69
N LEU A 277 -4.48 3.44 2.19
CA LEU A 277 -3.41 4.13 2.90
C LEU A 277 -3.46 5.63 2.57
N CYS A 278 -3.65 6.47 3.58
CA CYS A 278 -3.70 7.92 3.45
C CYS A 278 -2.68 8.57 4.39
N PHE A 279 -1.84 9.47 3.85
CA PHE A 279 -0.80 10.13 4.63
C PHE A 279 -0.34 11.44 3.97
N TYR A 280 0.22 12.35 4.76
CA TYR A 280 0.87 13.55 4.25
C TYR A 280 2.23 13.21 3.63
N HIS A 281 2.48 13.70 2.42
CA HIS A 281 3.78 13.55 1.78
C HIS A 281 4.86 14.21 2.67
N PRO A 282 5.91 13.49 3.12
CA PRO A 282 6.86 13.95 4.15
C PRO A 282 7.69 15.18 3.74
N VAL A 283 7.84 15.43 2.43
CA VAL A 283 8.51 16.63 1.88
C VAL A 283 7.56 17.74 1.44
N THR A 284 6.49 17.45 0.68
CA THR A 284 5.62 18.50 0.14
C THR A 284 4.47 18.90 1.07
N GLY A 285 4.09 18.04 2.02
CA GLY A 285 2.93 18.24 2.89
C GLY A 285 1.59 17.97 2.22
N ASP A 286 1.57 17.57 0.94
CA ASP A 286 0.32 17.25 0.23
C ASP A 286 -0.31 15.99 0.84
N LEU A 287 -1.65 15.97 0.99
CA LEU A 287 -2.35 14.75 1.37
C LEU A 287 -2.35 13.76 0.21
N LEU A 288 -1.83 12.56 0.43
CA LEU A 288 -1.83 11.48 -0.55
C LEU A 288 -2.76 10.36 -0.09
N GLU A 289 -3.64 9.93 -0.98
CA GLU A 289 -4.57 8.83 -0.74
C GLU A 289 -4.39 7.75 -1.80
N PHE A 290 -4.20 6.51 -1.33
CA PHE A 290 -4.03 5.34 -2.18
C PHE A 290 -5.05 4.28 -1.80
N GLU A 291 -5.70 3.71 -2.82
CA GLU A 291 -6.65 2.62 -2.65
C GLU A 291 -6.39 1.52 -3.70
N THR A 292 -6.46 0.26 -3.27
CA THR A 292 -6.42 -0.92 -4.14
C THR A 292 -7.64 -1.80 -3.90
N PRO A 293 -8.22 -2.42 -4.93
CA PRO A 293 -9.32 -3.35 -4.72
C PRO A 293 -8.82 -4.56 -3.92
N TYR A 294 -9.56 -4.96 -2.90
CA TYR A 294 -9.27 -6.22 -2.22
C TYR A 294 -9.47 -7.43 -3.15
N PRO A 295 -8.75 -8.55 -2.92
CA PRO A 295 -8.74 -9.69 -3.83
C PRO A 295 -10.14 -10.19 -4.17
N SER A 296 -10.37 -10.51 -5.45
CA SER A 296 -11.66 -11.03 -5.93
C SER A 296 -12.01 -12.38 -5.31
N SER A 297 -11.01 -13.15 -4.87
CA SER A 297 -11.20 -14.36 -4.08
C SER A 297 -11.98 -14.12 -2.79
N PHE A 298 -11.83 -12.95 -2.14
CA PHE A 298 -12.59 -12.63 -0.94
C PHE A 298 -14.08 -12.49 -1.29
N LYS A 299 -14.39 -11.80 -2.39
CA LYS A 299 -15.78 -11.60 -2.86
C LYS A 299 -16.49 -12.92 -3.13
N LYS A 300 -15.77 -13.91 -3.68
CA LYS A 300 -16.31 -15.23 -4.02
C LYS A 300 -16.88 -15.98 -2.81
N LEU A 301 -16.35 -15.74 -1.60
CA LEU A 301 -16.88 -16.35 -0.38
C LEU A 301 -18.31 -15.91 -0.04
N PHE A 302 -18.74 -14.76 -0.56
CA PHE A 302 -20.04 -14.14 -0.24
C PHE A 302 -21.02 -14.15 -1.40
N ILE A 303 -20.75 -14.92 -2.44
CA ILE A 303 -21.72 -15.21 -3.51
C ILE A 303 -22.53 -16.42 -3.05
N LYS A 304 -23.87 -16.37 -3.15
CA LYS A 304 -24.71 -17.53 -2.84
C LYS A 304 -24.31 -18.67 -3.77
N GLN A 305 -23.88 -19.79 -3.19
CA GLN A 305 -23.77 -21.02 -3.97
C GLN A 305 -25.19 -21.54 -4.21
N ALA A 306 -25.50 -21.91 -5.46
CA ALA A 306 -26.72 -22.66 -5.73
C ALA A 306 -26.69 -23.97 -4.90
N PRO A 307 -27.82 -24.43 -4.34
CA PRO A 307 -27.83 -25.68 -3.58
C PRO A 307 -27.26 -26.80 -4.45
N VAL A 308 -26.18 -27.42 -3.98
CA VAL A 308 -25.65 -28.66 -4.57
C VAL A 308 -26.76 -29.69 -4.40
N GLN A 309 -27.42 -30.08 -5.49
CA GLN A 309 -28.31 -31.23 -5.49
C GLN A 309 -27.49 -32.42 -5.04
N LYS A 310 -27.73 -32.90 -3.81
CA LYS A 310 -27.22 -34.19 -3.39
C LYS A 310 -27.88 -35.22 -4.31
N GLU A 311 -27.12 -35.80 -5.22
CA GLU A 311 -27.50 -37.05 -5.86
C GLU A 311 -27.62 -38.10 -4.75
N GLU A 312 -28.85 -38.33 -4.29
CA GLU A 312 -29.20 -39.56 -3.61
C GLU A 312 -28.93 -40.70 -4.60
N LYS A 313 -27.78 -41.35 -4.44
CA LYS A 313 -27.56 -42.66 -5.05
C LYS A 313 -28.47 -43.66 -4.35
N SER A 314 -29.69 -43.78 -4.88
CA SER A 314 -30.51 -44.97 -4.74
C SER A 314 -29.89 -46.07 -5.60
N LYS A 315 -29.26 -47.03 -4.93
CA LYS A 315 -29.34 -48.50 -5.15
C LYS A 315 -28.20 -49.20 -4.43
#